data_AF-A0A5M5BTR5-F1
#
_entry.id   AF-A0A5M5BTR5-F1
#
_cell.length_a   1.000
_cell.length_b   1.000
_cell.length_c   1.000
_cell.angle_alpha   90.00
_cell.angle_beta   90.00
_cell.angle_gamma   90.00
#
_symmetry.space_group_name_H-M   'P 1'
#
loop_
_entity.id
_entity.type
_entity.pdbx_description
1 polymer ?
#
loop_
_entity_poly.entity_id
_entity_poly.type
_entity_poly.pdbx_seq_one_letter_code
_entity_poly.pdbx_strand_id
1 'polypeptide(L)'
;MKVRRNLLIALSLLSLGANAQRIKGSDTVLPVAQQTAERFMNQHPDARVTVTGGGTGVGISALMDNTTDIAMASRPIKFSEKMKIKAAGEEVNEVIVAYDALAVVVHPSNP
;
A
#
# COMPACT_ATOMS: atom_id res chain seq x y z
N MET A 1 27.05 7.98 34.81
CA MET A 1 27.26 7.98 33.33
C MET A 1 27.17 6.59 32.69
N LYS A 2 27.68 5.50 33.31
CA LYS A 2 27.62 4.14 32.73
C LYS A 2 26.18 3.57 32.60
N VAL A 3 25.31 3.81 33.58
CA VAL A 3 23.93 3.27 33.59
C VAL A 3 23.05 3.86 32.47
N ARG A 4 23.11 5.18 32.22
CA ARG A 4 22.41 5.83 31.11
C ARG A 4 22.87 5.32 29.74
N ARG A 5 24.17 5.02 29.58
CA ARG A 5 24.74 4.48 28.34
C ARG A 5 24.30 3.03 28.09
N ASN A 6 24.24 2.21 29.14
CA ASN A 6 23.74 0.83 29.03
C ASN A 6 22.22 0.78 28.77
N LEU A 7 21.46 1.73 29.32
CA LEU A 7 20.02 1.84 29.08
C LEU A 7 19.69 2.27 27.63
N LEU A 8 20.48 3.19 27.06
CA LEU A 8 20.37 3.60 25.65
C LEU A 8 20.70 2.44 24.68
N ILE A 9 21.70 1.62 25.00
CA ILE A 9 22.07 0.43 24.22
C ILE A 9 20.96 -0.64 24.30
N ALA A 10 20.37 -0.85 25.47
CA ALA A 10 19.25 -1.76 25.66
C ALA A 10 17.98 -1.32 24.89
N LEU A 11 17.72 0.00 24.81
CA LEU A 11 16.59 0.55 24.07
C LEU A 11 16.79 0.45 22.54
N SER A 12 18.02 0.62 22.05
CA SER A 12 18.36 0.41 20.63
C SER A 12 18.33 -1.06 20.20
N LEU A 13 18.51 -2.00 21.13
CA LEU A 13 18.40 -3.43 20.87
C LEU A 13 16.94 -3.92 20.87
N LEU A 14 16.01 -3.14 21.43
CA LEU A 14 14.57 -3.47 21.47
C LEU A 14 13.81 -3.05 20.20
N SER A 15 14.44 -2.34 19.27
CA SER A 15 13.82 -1.91 18.02
C SER A 15 13.98 -2.91 16.88
N LEU A 16 13.91 -4.23 17.16
CA LEU A 16 13.55 -5.20 16.13
C LEU A 16 12.07 -5.00 15.80
N GLY A 17 11.78 -3.90 15.11
CA GLY A 17 10.47 -3.56 14.64
C GLY A 17 10.06 -4.55 13.56
N ALA A 18 9.00 -5.29 13.81
CA ALA A 18 8.22 -5.93 12.76
C ALA A 18 7.67 -4.82 11.85
N ASN A 19 8.44 -4.44 10.83
CA ASN A 19 7.99 -3.49 9.83
C ASN A 19 6.91 -4.16 9.00
N ALA A 20 5.69 -3.62 9.04
CA ALA A 20 4.62 -4.09 8.19
C ALA A 20 4.80 -3.56 6.77
N GLN A 21 4.58 -4.42 5.77
CA GLN A 21 4.45 -4.02 4.38
C GLN A 21 3.19 -3.17 4.24
N ARG A 22 3.34 -1.89 3.85
CA ARG A 22 2.24 -0.94 3.74
C ARG A 22 1.73 -0.89 2.31
N ILE A 23 0.43 -1.12 2.15
CA ILE A 23 -0.26 -1.12 0.87
C ILE A 23 -1.45 -0.17 0.97
N LYS A 24 -1.55 0.81 0.05
CA LYS A 24 -2.64 1.80 0.05
C LYS A 24 -3.19 2.04 -1.35
N GLY A 25 -4.46 2.40 -1.49
CA GLY A 25 -4.98 2.95 -2.75
C GLY A 25 -6.37 2.49 -3.12
N SER A 26 -6.53 2.01 -4.37
CA SER A 26 -7.82 1.70 -4.99
C SER A 26 -8.78 0.90 -4.10
N ASP A 27 -10.00 1.42 -3.92
CA ASP A 27 -11.07 0.75 -3.18
C ASP A 27 -11.63 -0.47 -3.95
N THR A 28 -11.50 -0.50 -5.28
CA THR A 28 -11.93 -1.67 -6.07
C THR A 28 -10.97 -2.85 -5.91
N VAL A 29 -9.69 -2.58 -5.61
CA VAL A 29 -8.65 -3.62 -5.39
C VAL A 29 -8.63 -4.05 -3.92
N LEU A 30 -9.08 -3.19 -3.01
CA LEU A 30 -9.00 -3.37 -1.56
C LEU A 30 -9.49 -4.75 -1.06
N PRO A 31 -10.67 -5.28 -1.46
CA PRO A 31 -11.14 -6.56 -0.92
C PRO A 31 -10.23 -7.73 -1.28
N VAL A 32 -9.74 -7.77 -2.52
CA VAL A 32 -8.85 -8.82 -3.01
C VAL A 32 -7.48 -8.71 -2.35
N ALA A 33 -6.95 -7.48 -2.21
CA ALA A 33 -5.67 -7.25 -1.54
C ALA A 33 -5.71 -7.60 -0.05
N GLN A 34 -6.79 -7.28 0.67
CA GLN A 34 -6.97 -7.66 2.07
C GLN A 34 -6.99 -9.17 2.26
N GLN A 35 -7.76 -9.89 1.44
CA GLN A 35 -7.80 -11.36 1.50
C GLN A 35 -6.43 -11.97 1.15
N THR A 36 -5.72 -11.39 0.19
CA THR A 36 -4.37 -11.83 -0.19
C THR A 36 -3.38 -11.63 0.96
N ALA A 37 -3.42 -10.46 1.60
CA ALA A 37 -2.60 -10.14 2.76
C ALA A 37 -2.85 -11.09 3.94
N GLU A 38 -4.12 -11.42 4.22
CA GLU A 38 -4.48 -12.40 5.25
C GLU A 38 -3.91 -13.78 4.94
N ARG A 39 -4.12 -14.29 3.72
CA ARG A 39 -3.56 -15.58 3.29
C ARG A 39 -2.04 -15.60 3.37
N PHE A 40 -1.38 -14.52 2.94
CA PHE A 40 0.07 -14.39 3.02
C PHE A 40 0.56 -14.43 4.46
N MET A 41 -0.06 -13.67 5.38
CA MET A 41 0.32 -13.69 6.80
C MET A 41 0.04 -15.04 7.48
N ASN A 42 -0.98 -15.78 7.04
CA ASN A 42 -1.23 -17.15 7.52
C ASN A 42 -0.12 -18.13 7.08
N GLN A 43 0.46 -17.94 5.89
CA GLN A 43 1.57 -18.74 5.37
C GLN A 43 2.93 -18.28 5.90
N HIS A 44 3.04 -17.01 6.30
CA HIS A 44 4.25 -16.36 6.79
C HIS A 44 3.96 -15.69 8.15
N PRO A 45 3.96 -16.43 9.27
CA PRO A 45 3.51 -15.93 10.58
C PRO A 45 4.29 -14.72 11.13
N ASP A 46 5.53 -14.52 10.67
CA ASP A 46 6.37 -13.39 11.05
C ASP A 46 6.12 -12.14 10.18
N ALA A 47 5.46 -12.31 9.04
CA ALA A 47 5.15 -11.21 8.14
C ALA A 47 3.98 -10.37 8.67
N ARG A 48 4.03 -9.06 8.43
CA ARG A 48 2.94 -8.13 8.72
C ARG A 48 2.65 -7.34 7.45
N VAL A 49 1.37 -7.26 7.08
CA VAL A 49 0.91 -6.52 5.90
C VAL A 49 -0.29 -5.67 6.32
N THR A 50 -0.26 -4.39 5.99
CA THR A 50 -1.40 -3.48 6.21
C THR A 50 -1.93 -3.01 4.87
N VAL A 51 -3.23 -3.16 4.66
CA VAL A 51 -3.91 -2.75 3.42
C VAL A 51 -4.96 -1.69 3.75
N THR A 52 -4.88 -0.52 3.12
CA THR A 52 -5.83 0.59 3.32
C THR A 52 -6.39 1.08 1.99
N GLY A 53 -7.70 1.37 1.97
CA GLY A 53 -8.36 2.01 0.83
C GLY A 53 -8.08 3.52 0.75
N GLY A 54 -8.94 4.23 0.02
CA GLY A 54 -8.88 5.69 -0.19
C GLY A 54 -8.84 6.09 -1.67
N GLY A 55 -8.85 5.13 -2.59
CA GLY A 55 -8.84 5.36 -4.02
C GLY A 55 -7.44 5.48 -4.63
N THR A 56 -7.37 5.35 -5.96
CA THR A 56 -6.09 5.29 -6.69
C THR A 56 -5.20 6.52 -6.47
N GLY A 57 -5.79 7.73 -6.43
CA GLY A 57 -5.02 8.96 -6.22
C GLY A 57 -4.33 9.00 -4.85
N VAL A 58 -5.03 8.56 -3.79
CA VAL A 58 -4.47 8.48 -2.43
C VAL A 58 -3.32 7.48 -2.37
N GLY A 59 -3.44 6.34 -3.04
CA GLY A 59 -2.37 5.34 -3.12
C GLY A 59 -1.10 5.90 -3.79
N ILE A 60 -1.26 6.54 -4.96
CA ILE A 60 -0.12 7.12 -5.70
C ILE A 60 0.53 8.26 -4.92
N SER A 61 -0.26 9.15 -4.32
CA SER A 61 0.26 10.20 -3.43
C SER A 61 1.02 9.61 -2.25
N ALA A 62 0.45 8.61 -1.57
CA ALA A 62 1.09 7.96 -0.45
C ALA A 62 2.44 7.31 -0.83
N LEU A 63 2.57 6.82 -2.07
CA LEU A 63 3.80 6.21 -2.58
C LEU A 63 4.89 7.27 -2.78
N MET A 64 4.56 8.38 -3.45
CA MET A 64 5.49 9.51 -3.62
C MET A 64 5.90 10.14 -2.28
N ASP A 65 5.00 10.15 -1.30
CA ASP A 65 5.26 10.69 0.04
C ASP A 65 5.98 9.67 0.95
N ASN A 66 6.35 8.48 0.44
CA ASN A 66 7.00 7.40 1.19
C ASN A 66 6.20 6.90 2.42
N THR A 67 4.88 7.10 2.42
CA THR A 67 3.96 6.68 3.49
C THR A 67 3.25 5.35 3.20
N THR A 68 3.46 4.79 2.01
CA THR A 68 3.12 3.42 1.63
C THR A 68 4.27 2.85 0.79
N ASP A 69 4.37 1.54 0.74
CA ASP A 69 5.42 0.85 -0.01
C ASP A 69 4.89 0.35 -1.37
N ILE A 70 3.58 0.04 -1.43
CA ILE A 70 2.87 -0.34 -2.65
C ILE A 70 1.61 0.52 -2.78
N ALA A 71 1.37 1.06 -3.99
CA ALA A 71 0.14 1.73 -4.37
C ALA A 71 -0.76 0.81 -5.19
N MET A 72 -1.99 0.59 -4.73
CA MET A 72 -3.03 -0.07 -5.50
C MET A 72 -3.71 0.94 -6.43
N ALA A 73 -3.92 0.55 -7.69
CA ALA A 73 -4.54 1.41 -8.69
C ALA A 73 -5.55 0.63 -9.54
N SER A 74 -6.69 1.26 -9.83
CA SER A 74 -7.73 0.77 -10.77
C SER A 74 -7.74 1.51 -12.10
N ARG A 75 -6.74 2.37 -12.31
CA ARG A 75 -6.49 3.10 -13.54
C ARG A 75 -4.98 3.30 -13.71
N PRO A 76 -4.50 3.57 -14.94
CA PRO A 76 -3.11 3.94 -15.15
C PRO A 76 -2.71 5.21 -14.38
N ILE A 77 -1.43 5.34 -14.06
CA ILE A 77 -0.88 6.58 -13.50
C ILE A 77 -1.09 7.72 -14.51
N LYS A 78 -1.64 8.86 -14.05
CA LYS A 78 -1.91 10.03 -14.91
C LYS A 78 -0.60 10.66 -15.36
N PHE A 79 -0.63 11.33 -16.51
CA PHE A 79 0.53 12.08 -17.01
C PHE A 79 1.08 13.08 -15.97
N SER A 80 0.20 13.83 -15.30
CA SER A 80 0.60 14.78 -14.25
C SER A 80 1.26 14.12 -13.03
N GLU A 81 0.87 12.89 -12.69
CA GLU A 81 1.51 12.10 -11.62
C GLU A 81 2.88 11.59 -12.07
N LYS A 82 2.99 11.08 -13.31
CA LYS A 82 4.27 10.64 -13.91
C LYS A 82 5.31 11.76 -13.94
N MET A 83 4.88 12.98 -14.27
CA MET A 83 5.76 14.15 -14.26
C MET A 83 6.29 14.50 -12.86
N LYS A 84 5.47 14.33 -11.82
CA LYS A 84 5.89 14.55 -10.43
C LYS A 84 6.90 13.49 -9.98
N ILE A 85 6.62 12.22 -10.25
CA ILE A 85 7.52 11.09 -9.96
C ILE A 85 8.89 11.33 -10.62
N LYS A 86 8.89 11.69 -11.91
CA LYS A 86 10.12 12.00 -12.64
C LYS A 86 10.86 13.21 -12.07
N ALA A 87 10.14 14.26 -11.67
CA ALA A 87 10.75 15.45 -11.07
C ALA A 87 11.37 15.16 -9.70
N ALA A 88 10.84 14.19 -8.96
CA ALA A 88 11.40 13.69 -7.71
C ALA A 88 12.62 12.77 -7.92
N GLY A 89 12.93 12.38 -9.16
CA GLY A 89 14.02 11.44 -9.48
C GLY A 89 13.69 10.01 -9.07
N GLU A 90 12.42 9.69 -8.87
CA GLU A 90 11.96 8.34 -8.51
C GLU A 90 11.54 7.55 -9.76
N GLU A 91 11.63 6.22 -9.66
CA GLU A 91 11.10 5.29 -10.65
C GLU A 91 9.99 4.45 -10.03
N VAL A 92 8.83 4.42 -10.69
CA VAL A 92 7.68 3.61 -10.26
C VAL A 92 7.34 2.61 -11.35
N ASN A 93 7.24 1.35 -10.95
CA ASN A 93 6.88 0.25 -11.84
C ASN A 93 5.38 -0.06 -11.70
N GLU A 94 4.66 -0.05 -12.82
CA GLU A 94 3.25 -0.45 -12.89
C GLU A 94 3.19 -1.98 -13.12
N VAL A 95 2.58 -2.72 -12.19
CA VAL A 95 2.38 -4.18 -12.31
C VAL A 95 0.89 -4.48 -12.41
N ILE A 96 0.48 -5.14 -13.49
CA ILE A 96 -0.91 -5.58 -13.67
C ILE A 96 -1.15 -6.81 -12.80
N VAL A 97 -2.08 -6.70 -11.85
CA VAL A 97 -2.41 -7.79 -10.92
C VAL A 97 -3.74 -8.49 -11.25
N ALA A 98 -4.65 -7.80 -11.95
CA ALA A 98 -5.97 -8.33 -12.32
C ALA A 98 -6.60 -7.47 -13.43
N TYR A 99 -7.61 -8.04 -14.08
CA TYR A 99 -8.57 -7.32 -14.93
C TYR A 99 -9.95 -7.38 -14.26
N ASP A 100 -10.62 -6.23 -14.20
CA ASP A 100 -11.94 -6.10 -13.59
C ASP A 100 -13.01 -5.87 -14.68
N ALA A 101 -14.21 -6.38 -14.44
CA ALA A 101 -15.35 -6.23 -15.33
C ALA A 101 -16.38 -5.28 -14.71
N LEU A 102 -16.76 -4.24 -15.46
CA LEU A 102 -17.82 -3.32 -15.03
C LEU A 102 -19.18 -3.81 -15.54
N ALA A 103 -20.10 -4.09 -14.62
CA ALA A 103 -21.48 -4.39 -14.94
C ALA A 103 -22.35 -3.14 -14.71
N VAL A 104 -23.17 -2.79 -15.69
CA VAL A 104 -24.20 -1.77 -15.53
C VAL A 104 -25.45 -2.46 -15.02
N VAL A 105 -25.84 -2.15 -13.79
CA VAL A 105 -27.06 -2.66 -13.17
C VAL A 105 -28.04 -1.51 -13.03
N VAL A 106 -29.24 -1.70 -13.56
CA VAL A 106 -30.36 -0.76 -13.39
C VAL A 106 -31.42 -1.37 -12.50
N HIS A 107 -32.16 -0.52 -11.78
CA HIS A 107 -33.32 -0.99 -11.03
C HIS A 107 -34.38 -1.53 -12.02
N PRO A 108 -35.10 -2.63 -11.72
CA PRO A 108 -36.09 -3.20 -12.64
C PRO A 108 -37.22 -2.26 -13.06
N SER A 109 -37.47 -1.21 -12.27
CA SER A 109 -38.49 -0.18 -12.55
C SER A 109 -37.93 1.07 -13.25
N ASN A 110 -36.67 1.08 -13.66
CA ASN A 110 -36.08 2.19 -14.41
C ASN A 110 -36.52 2.07 -15.89
N PRO A 111 -37.22 3.07 -16.47
CA PRO A 111 -37.76 3.00 -17.83
C PRO A 111 -36.69 2.91 -18.91
#